data_AF-A0A954JNB7-F1
#
_entry.id   AF-A0A954JNB7-F1
#
_cell.length_a   1.000
_cell.length_b   1.000
_cell.length_c   1.000
_cell.angle_alpha   90.00
_cell.angle_beta   90.00
_cell.angle_gamma   90.00
#
_symmetry.space_group_name_H-M   'P 1'
#
loop_
_entity.id
_entity.type
_entity.pdbx_description
1 polymer ?
#
loop_
_entity_poly.entity_id
_entity_poly.type
_entity_poly.pdbx_seq_one_letter_code
_entity_poly.pdbx_strand_id
1 'polypeptide(L)'
;MDDIDLELLLNHPEWLSLLEAYLSRQESLRREIPEQSGGPRYIPRITELEGVESSSLAEIHGQLIALGFLQFQFEDGSHGLTYRVSTLGRNLATRVRFKSEESVAESAA
;
A
#
# COMPACT_ATOMS: atom_id res chain seq x y z
N MET A 1 -4.57 -1.49 -19.05
CA MET A 1 -5.26 -1.86 -17.79
C MET A 1 -4.89 -0.86 -16.70
N ASP A 2 -3.62 -0.46 -16.65
CA ASP A 2 -3.09 0.44 -15.61
C ASP A 2 -3.76 1.81 -15.50
N ASP A 3 -4.37 2.36 -16.55
CA ASP A 3 -5.05 3.67 -16.47
C ASP A 3 -6.37 3.59 -15.70
N ILE A 4 -7.10 2.48 -15.82
CA ILE A 4 -8.32 2.22 -15.04
C ILE A 4 -7.95 2.01 -13.57
N ASP A 5 -6.90 1.25 -13.31
CA ASP A 5 -6.40 0.99 -11.95
C ASP A 5 -5.89 2.29 -11.28
N LEU A 6 -5.27 3.17 -12.07
CA LEU A 6 -4.82 4.48 -11.62
C LEU A 6 -6.02 5.39 -11.26
N GLU A 7 -7.03 5.45 -12.12
CA GLU A 7 -8.28 6.19 -11.84
C GLU A 7 -8.99 5.65 -10.60
N LEU A 8 -8.99 4.33 -10.41
CA LEU A 8 -9.57 3.70 -9.24
C LEU A 8 -8.88 4.18 -7.95
N LEU A 9 -7.54 4.17 -7.90
CA LEU A 9 -6.82 4.69 -6.72
C LEU A 9 -7.01 6.20 -6.52
N LEU A 10 -7.15 6.98 -7.58
CA LEU A 10 -7.46 8.42 -7.47
C LEU A 10 -8.84 8.67 -6.85
N ASN A 11 -9.82 7.80 -7.14
CA ASN A 11 -11.17 7.88 -6.60
C ASN A 11 -11.30 7.28 -5.18
N HIS A 12 -10.28 6.56 -4.71
CA HIS A 12 -10.23 5.92 -3.39
C HIS A 12 -8.96 6.34 -2.63
N PRO A 13 -8.89 7.59 -2.14
CA PRO A 13 -7.70 8.10 -1.45
C PRO A 13 -7.34 7.26 -0.21
N GLU A 14 -8.33 6.67 0.48
CA GLU A 14 -8.13 5.79 1.63
C GLU A 14 -7.41 4.47 1.26
N TRP A 15 -7.56 4.00 0.01
CA TRP A 15 -6.83 2.84 -0.50
C TRP A 15 -5.37 3.19 -0.74
N LEU A 16 -5.13 4.36 -1.33
CA LEU A 16 -3.79 4.89 -1.52
C LEU A 16 -3.07 5.08 -0.18
N SER A 17 -3.73 5.70 0.81
CA SER A 17 -3.16 5.89 2.15
C SER A 17 -2.74 4.56 2.80
N LEU A 18 -3.54 3.50 2.64
CA LEU A 18 -3.19 2.19 3.16
C LEU A 18 -1.99 1.56 2.42
N LEU A 19 -1.92 1.70 1.09
CA LEU A 19 -0.77 1.24 0.31
C LEU A 19 0.51 1.99 0.70
N GLU A 20 0.43 3.31 0.86
CA GLU A 20 1.56 4.14 1.29
C GLU A 20 2.03 3.78 2.71
N ALA A 21 1.09 3.51 3.64
CA ALA A 21 1.43 3.08 4.98
C ALA A 21 2.19 1.74 4.99
N TYR A 22 1.78 0.77 4.14
CA TYR A 22 2.53 -0.46 3.98
C TYR A 22 3.92 -0.23 3.35
N LEU A 23 4.01 0.59 2.30
CA LEU A 23 5.28 0.92 1.65
C LEU A 23 6.28 1.56 2.63
N SER A 24 5.81 2.50 3.45
CA SER A 24 6.60 3.15 4.49
C SER A 24 7.13 2.15 5.52
N ARG A 25 6.27 1.25 6.04
CA ARG A 25 6.70 0.21 6.99
C ARG A 25 7.70 -0.78 6.38
N GLN A 26 7.53 -1.14 5.10
CA GLN A 26 8.50 -1.98 4.37
C GLN A 26 9.86 -1.32 4.24
N GLU A 27 9.88 -0.01 3.99
CA GLU A 27 11.12 0.76 3.92
C GLU A 27 11.81 0.85 5.28
N SER A 28 11.07 1.13 6.36
CA SER A 28 11.61 1.15 7.72
C SER A 28 12.24 -0.19 8.10
N LEU A 29 11.53 -1.30 7.87
CA LEU A 29 12.11 -2.64 8.09
C LEU A 29 13.35 -2.91 7.24
N ARG A 30 13.40 -2.39 6.00
CA ARG A 30 14.58 -2.50 5.14
C ARG A 30 15.79 -1.78 5.71
N ARG A 31 15.59 -0.63 6.33
CA ARG A 31 16.67 0.14 6.98
C ARG A 31 17.14 -0.53 8.28
N GLU A 32 16.22 -1.12 9.04
CA GLU A 32 16.51 -1.73 10.35
C GLU A 32 17.18 -3.11 10.25
N ILE A 33 16.82 -3.91 9.24
CA ILE A 33 17.35 -5.27 9.06
C ILE A 33 18.04 -5.33 7.70
N PRO A 34 19.36 -5.07 7.62
CA PRO A 34 20.13 -5.20 6.38
C PRO A 34 20.03 -6.62 5.80
N GLU A 35 19.88 -6.72 4.47
CA GLU A 35 19.54 -7.91 3.67
C GLU A 35 20.54 -9.09 3.75
N GLN A 36 20.77 -9.68 4.92
CA GLN A 36 21.45 -10.98 5.05
C GLN A 36 20.49 -12.18 4.98
N SER A 37 19.18 -11.93 4.89
CA SER A 37 18.14 -12.95 4.65
C SER A 37 17.13 -12.38 3.65
N GLY A 38 17.44 -12.51 2.35
CA GLY A 38 16.80 -11.82 1.22
C GLY A 38 15.37 -12.26 0.88
N GLY A 39 14.48 -12.27 1.86
CA GLY A 39 13.06 -12.55 1.67
C GLY A 39 12.23 -11.28 1.40
N PRO A 40 11.05 -11.41 0.76
CA PRO A 40 10.04 -10.37 0.75
C PRO A 40 9.72 -9.85 2.16
N ARG A 41 9.68 -8.54 2.36
CA ARG A 41 9.27 -7.94 3.64
C ARG A 41 7.76 -7.85 3.70
N TYR A 42 7.16 -8.82 4.37
CA TYR A 42 5.77 -8.77 4.76
C TYR A 42 5.63 -8.02 6.09
N ILE A 43 4.57 -7.24 6.22
CA ILE A 43 4.26 -6.37 7.35
C ILE A 43 3.04 -6.95 8.07
N PRO A 44 3.02 -6.99 9.41
CA PRO A 44 1.80 -7.30 10.14
C PRO A 44 0.64 -6.41 9.70
N ARG A 45 -0.57 -6.95 9.73
CA ARG A 45 -1.78 -6.22 9.33
C ARG A 45 -1.84 -4.83 9.97
N ILE A 46 -2.07 -3.81 9.15
CA ILE A 46 -2.40 -2.47 9.64
C ILE A 46 -3.86 -2.48 10.11
N THR A 47 -4.06 -2.27 11.41
CA THR A 47 -5.40 -2.23 12.05
C THR A 47 -5.87 -0.81 12.38
N GLU A 48 -4.98 0.17 12.27
CA GLU A 48 -5.23 1.59 12.53
C GLU A 48 -4.44 2.42 11.53
N LEU A 49 -5.11 3.40 10.94
CA LEU A 49 -4.54 4.33 9.97
C LEU A 49 -5.19 5.70 10.16
N GLU A 50 -4.38 6.73 10.31
CA GLU A 50 -4.88 8.09 10.48
C GLU A 50 -5.75 8.52 9.29
N GLY A 51 -6.92 9.11 9.59
CA GLY A 51 -7.87 9.55 8.57
C GLY A 51 -8.69 8.43 7.90
N VAL A 52 -8.54 7.17 8.33
CA VAL A 52 -9.31 6.03 7.81
C VAL A 52 -9.97 5.27 8.96
N GLU A 53 -11.27 5.07 8.87
CA GLU A 53 -12.03 4.30 9.87
C GLU A 53 -11.53 2.85 9.97
N SER A 54 -11.21 2.41 11.19
CA SER A 54 -10.67 1.06 11.44
C SER A 54 -11.61 -0.05 10.98
N SER A 55 -12.93 0.20 11.01
CA SER A 55 -13.95 -0.75 10.52
C SER A 55 -13.87 -0.95 9.01
N SER A 56 -13.50 0.08 8.25
CA SER A 56 -13.35 0.04 6.79
C SER A 56 -12.05 -0.64 6.36
N LEU A 57 -11.02 -0.66 7.20
CA LEU A 57 -9.72 -1.24 6.84
C LEU A 57 -9.83 -2.70 6.40
N ALA A 58 -10.69 -3.51 7.03
CA ALA A 58 -10.85 -4.91 6.62
C ALA A 58 -11.33 -5.05 5.17
N GLU A 59 -12.29 -4.23 4.77
CA GLU A 59 -12.80 -4.20 3.42
C GLU A 59 -11.74 -3.70 2.44
N ILE A 60 -11.05 -2.60 2.77
CA ILE A 60 -10.00 -2.02 1.93
C ILE A 60 -8.87 -3.04 1.66
N HIS A 61 -8.44 -3.79 2.67
CA HIS A 61 -7.46 -4.87 2.47
C HIS A 61 -7.97 -5.91 1.46
N GLY A 62 -9.24 -6.33 1.58
CA GLY A 62 -9.86 -7.27 0.66
C GLY A 62 -9.89 -6.75 -0.78
N GLN A 63 -10.26 -5.48 -0.97
CA GLN A 63 -10.27 -4.85 -2.29
C GLN A 63 -8.87 -4.80 -2.91
N LEU A 64 -7.87 -4.33 -2.15
CA LEU A 64 -6.49 -4.24 -2.61
C LEU A 64 -5.90 -5.62 -2.94
N ILE A 65 -6.29 -6.67 -2.22
CA ILE A 65 -5.92 -8.06 -2.53
C ILE A 65 -6.58 -8.52 -3.83
N ALA A 66 -7.89 -8.31 -3.98
CA ALA A 66 -8.63 -8.72 -5.16
C ALA A 66 -8.11 -8.04 -6.44
N LEU A 67 -7.67 -6.80 -6.32
CA LEU A 67 -7.06 -6.01 -7.41
C LEU A 67 -5.58 -6.36 -7.65
N GLY A 68 -4.96 -7.18 -6.79
CA GLY A 68 -3.55 -7.57 -6.91
C GLY A 68 -2.56 -6.47 -6.50
N PHE A 69 -3.02 -5.40 -5.85
CA PHE A 69 -2.17 -4.31 -5.34
C PHE A 69 -1.50 -4.69 -4.01
N LEU A 70 -2.15 -5.56 -3.24
CA LEU A 70 -1.67 -6.10 -1.98
C LEU A 70 -1.61 -7.63 -2.04
N GLN A 71 -0.55 -8.20 -1.48
CA GLN A 71 -0.39 -9.64 -1.30
C GLN A 71 -0.42 -9.96 0.18
N PHE A 72 -0.91 -11.15 0.53
CA PHE A 72 -0.89 -11.63 1.90
C PHE A 72 -0.26 -13.02 1.99
N GLN A 73 0.29 -13.33 3.16
CA GLN A 73 0.71 -14.67 3.53
C GLN A 73 0.37 -14.96 4.98
N PHE A 74 0.35 -16.24 5.33
CA PHE A 74 0.24 -16.69 6.72
C PHE A 74 1.65 -16.79 7.32
N GLU A 75 1.83 -16.29 8.52
CA GLU A 75 2.98 -16.65 9.35
C GLU A 75 2.58 -17.72 10.36
N ASP A 76 3.40 -18.77 10.48
CA ASP A 76 3.23 -19.78 11.51
C ASP A 76 3.54 -19.17 12.89
N GLY A 77 2.64 -19.37 13.86
CA GLY A 77 2.83 -18.95 15.25
C GLY A 77 2.48 -17.48 15.53
N SER A 78 1.31 -17.25 16.13
CA SER A 78 0.85 -16.00 16.78
C SER A 78 0.74 -14.69 15.97
N HIS A 79 1.40 -14.54 14.82
CA HIS A 79 1.46 -13.25 14.09
C HIS A 79 0.34 -13.04 13.07
N GLY A 80 -0.46 -14.06 12.76
CA GLY A 80 -1.65 -13.94 11.92
C GLY A 80 -1.32 -13.71 10.43
N LEU A 81 -2.03 -12.77 9.79
CA LEU A 81 -1.85 -12.40 8.38
C LEU A 81 -0.81 -11.29 8.24
N THR A 82 0.15 -11.49 7.34
CA THR A 82 1.12 -10.46 6.96
C THR A 82 0.93 -10.06 5.49
N TYR A 83 1.28 -8.82 5.17
CA TYR A 83 0.93 -8.17 3.92
C TYR A 83 2.13 -7.50 3.25
N ARG A 84 2.11 -7.45 1.93
CA ARG A 84 3.13 -6.81 1.11
C ARG A 84 2.49 -6.10 -0.06
N VAL A 85 2.90 -4.86 -0.32
CA VAL A 85 2.54 -4.18 -1.56
C VAL A 85 3.22 -4.86 -2.74
N SER A 86 2.44 -5.21 -3.75
CA SER A 86 2.94 -5.84 -4.98
C SER A 86 3.72 -4.83 -5.82
N THR A 87 4.44 -5.30 -6.85
CA THR A 87 5.08 -4.41 -7.82
C THR A 87 4.05 -3.52 -8.52
N LEU A 88 2.87 -4.06 -8.85
CA LEU A 88 1.77 -3.33 -9.46
C LEU A 88 1.26 -2.21 -8.53
N GLY A 89 0.93 -2.55 -7.28
CA GLY A 89 0.44 -1.59 -6.30
C GLY A 89 1.45 -0.47 -6.02
N ARG A 90 2.75 -0.81 -5.97
CA ARG A 90 3.83 0.17 -5.81
C ARG A 90 3.90 1.14 -7.00
N ASN A 91 3.91 0.61 -8.23
CA ASN A 91 4.01 1.43 -9.43
C ASN A 91 2.82 2.38 -9.56
N LEU A 92 1.61 1.89 -9.27
CA LEU A 92 0.39 2.70 -9.29
C LEU A 92 0.42 3.79 -8.21
N ALA A 93 0.76 3.46 -6.96
CA ALA A 93 0.89 4.46 -5.89
C ALA A 93 1.90 5.56 -6.25
N THR A 94 3.04 5.20 -6.84
CA THR A 94 4.02 6.17 -7.34
C THR A 94 3.44 7.07 -8.44
N ARG A 95 2.70 6.51 -9.40
CA ARG A 95 2.05 7.30 -10.46
C ARG A 95 0.99 8.27 -9.91
N VAL A 96 0.20 7.85 -8.93
CA VAL A 96 -0.80 8.73 -8.29
C VAL A 96 -0.13 9.93 -7.63
N ARG A 97 1.00 9.72 -6.93
CA ARG A 97 1.78 10.82 -6.33
C ARG A 97 2.23 11.83 -7.37
N PHE A 98 2.88 11.37 -8.44
CA PHE A 98 3.35 12.25 -9.51
C PHE A 98 2.22 13.05 -10.16
N LYS A 99 1.06 12.42 -10.42
CA LYS A 99 -0.10 13.11 -11.00
C LYS A 99 -0.71 14.15 -10.05
N SER A 100 -0.69 13.87 -8.75
CA SER A 100 -1.13 14.83 -7.72
C SER A 100 -0.20 16.03 -7.65
N GLU A 101 1.12 15.82 -7.77
CA GLU A 101 2.13 16.89 -7.78
C GLU A 101 2.07 17.75 -9.06
N GLU A 102 1.84 17.14 -10.22
CA GLU A 102 1.66 17.84 -11.51
C GLU A 102 0.42 18.74 -11.51
N SER A 103 -0.71 18.24 -10.99
CA SER A 103 -1.95 19.02 -10.88
C SER A 103 -1.82 20.24 -9.97
N VAL A 104 -0.99 20.16 -8.92
CA VAL A 104 -0.72 21.29 -8.01
C VAL A 104 0.21 22.31 -8.67
N ALA A 105 1.22 21.86 -9.41
CA ALA A 105 2.14 22.73 -10.14
C ALA A 105 1.44 23.52 -11.26
N GLU A 106 0.49 22.91 -11.98
CA GLU A 106 -0.27 23.56 -13.05
C GLU A 106 -1.31 24.57 -12.51
N SER A 107 -1.86 24.32 -11.31
CA SER A 107 -2.80 25.26 -10.66
C SER A 107 -2.13 26.48 -10.03
N ALA A 108 -0.80 26.44 -9.86
CA ALA A 108 0.00 27.51 -9.26
C ALA A 108 0.70 28.42 -10.30
N ALA A 109 0.58 28.11 -11.60
CA ALA A 109 1.14 28.86 -12.72
C ALA A 109 0.09 29.76 -13.39
#